data_AF-A0A2V1CNY9-F1
#
_entry.id   AF-A0A2V1CNY9-F1
#
_cell.length_a   1.000
_cell.length_b   1.000
_cell.length_c   1.000
_cell.angle_alpha   90.00
_cell.angle_beta   90.00
_cell.angle_gamma   90.00
#
_symmetry.space_group_name_H-M   'P 1'
#
loop_
_entity.id
_entity.type
_entity.pdbx_description
1 polymer ?
#
loop_
_entity_poly.entity_id
_entity_poly.type
_entity_poly.pdbx_seq_one_letter_code
_entity_poly.pdbx_strand_id
1 'polypeptide(L)'
;YKFRDIEVVSPPFHFCKEALNEVKVVCETLPSQYRLISNTSCSIHVHVGNGTRGFTVPHIRSLMALLWTFEPQMDTLHPQHRVGPTRYNGSLRKHSKLGLKLQARGMNARDGLQRIFETEEINEIVDILSLPSNQWRMPHTMGYNITNLMENGTPDSYEDFIEAEHTKKTVEFRHHEGTFDAQAVTQWIGLCVRLVEFAEEIRPDRLRTWLEEHIDTDYNVIQILEATKQPQAAEYYEKKLAERAARGTDT
;
A
#
# COMPACT_ATOMS: atom_id res chain seq x y z
N TYR A 1 -31.05 1.91 -15.88
CA TYR A 1 -30.66 1.55 -14.50
C TYR A 1 -30.07 2.76 -13.80
N LYS A 2 -30.26 2.91 -12.49
CA LYS A 2 -29.58 3.93 -11.66
C LYS A 2 -28.52 3.20 -10.82
N PHE A 3 -27.25 3.45 -11.09
CA PHE A 3 -26.15 2.90 -10.31
C PHE A 3 -25.98 3.66 -9.00
N ARG A 4 -25.55 2.96 -7.96
CA ARG A 4 -25.24 3.50 -6.64
C ARG A 4 -23.87 2.97 -6.23
N ASP A 5 -23.05 3.86 -5.70
CA ASP A 5 -21.75 3.49 -5.16
C ASP A 5 -21.95 2.80 -3.80
N ILE A 6 -21.19 1.73 -3.56
CA ILE A 6 -21.23 0.96 -2.33
C ILE A 6 -19.78 0.70 -1.91
N GLU A 7 -19.47 0.94 -0.65
CA GLU A 7 -18.24 0.52 -0.01
C GLU A 7 -18.55 -0.65 0.92
N VAL A 8 -17.88 -1.78 0.70
CA VAL A 8 -18.01 -2.99 1.53
C VAL A 8 -16.75 -3.10 2.38
N VAL A 9 -16.92 -3.09 3.70
CA VAL A 9 -15.82 -3.08 4.67
C VAL A 9 -15.94 -4.31 5.56
N SER A 10 -14.88 -5.09 5.67
CA SER A 10 -14.82 -6.19 6.63
C SER A 10 -14.61 -5.67 8.05
N PRO A 11 -15.00 -6.42 9.10
CA PRO A 11 -14.45 -6.19 10.42
C PRO A 11 -12.91 -6.38 10.42
N PRO A 12 -12.20 -5.87 11.44
CA PRO A 12 -10.78 -6.17 11.59
C PRO A 12 -10.59 -7.66 11.89
N PHE A 13 -9.62 -8.27 11.21
CA PHE A 13 -9.26 -9.68 11.40
C PHE A 13 -7.80 -9.82 11.82
N HIS A 14 -7.51 -10.86 12.61
CA HIS A 14 -6.16 -11.42 12.62
C HIS A 14 -5.91 -12.11 11.28
N PHE A 15 -4.71 -11.94 10.72
CA PHE A 15 -4.37 -12.56 9.46
C PHE A 15 -4.23 -14.07 9.62
N CYS A 16 -5.19 -14.81 9.08
CA CYS A 16 -5.20 -16.26 9.07
C CYS A 16 -6.01 -16.80 7.88
N LYS A 17 -5.96 -18.12 7.69
CA LYS A 17 -6.68 -18.79 6.60
C LYS A 17 -8.19 -18.61 6.70
N GLU A 18 -8.73 -18.60 7.92
CA GLU A 18 -10.15 -18.43 8.21
C GLU A 18 -10.61 -17.02 7.80
N ALA A 19 -9.84 -15.99 8.15
CA ALA A 19 -10.12 -14.61 7.72
C ALA A 19 -10.09 -14.46 6.20
N LEU A 20 -9.13 -15.10 5.52
CA LEU A 20 -9.11 -15.13 4.05
C LEU A 20 -10.31 -15.86 3.46
N ASN A 21 -10.81 -16.92 4.11
CA ASN A 21 -12.02 -17.62 3.66
C ASN A 21 -13.27 -16.74 3.79
N GLU A 22 -13.41 -15.94 4.85
CA GLU A 22 -14.51 -14.97 4.97
C GLU A 22 -14.51 -13.96 3.80
N VAL A 23 -13.33 -13.47 3.41
CA VAL A 23 -13.20 -12.60 2.24
C VAL A 23 -13.63 -13.31 0.95
N LYS A 24 -13.24 -14.59 0.76
CA LYS A 24 -13.69 -15.38 -0.40
C LYS A 24 -15.21 -15.54 -0.44
N VAL A 25 -15.83 -15.83 0.70
CA VAL A 25 -17.29 -15.94 0.81
C VAL A 25 -17.97 -14.66 0.36
N VAL A 26 -17.46 -13.49 0.77
CA VAL A 26 -18.00 -12.19 0.33
C VAL A 26 -17.81 -11.98 -1.18
N CYS A 27 -16.61 -12.27 -1.70
CA CYS A 27 -16.29 -12.17 -3.11
C CYS A 27 -17.18 -13.05 -4.00
N GLU A 28 -17.62 -14.21 -3.51
CA GLU A 28 -18.51 -15.13 -4.22
C GLU A 28 -19.99 -14.79 -4.03
N THR A 29 -20.39 -14.43 -2.81
CA THR A 29 -21.79 -14.21 -2.46
C THR A 29 -22.33 -12.94 -3.12
N LEU A 30 -21.62 -11.82 -3.03
CA LEU A 30 -22.08 -10.54 -3.54
C LEU A 30 -22.46 -10.57 -5.04
N PRO A 31 -21.61 -11.04 -5.97
CA PRO A 31 -21.97 -11.13 -7.38
C PRO A 31 -23.04 -12.20 -7.67
N SER A 32 -23.25 -13.19 -6.79
CA SER A 32 -24.32 -14.18 -6.94
C SER A 32 -25.70 -13.62 -6.59
N GLN A 33 -25.77 -12.65 -5.68
CA GLN A 33 -27.04 -12.11 -5.16
C GLN A 33 -27.40 -10.76 -5.77
N TYR A 34 -26.41 -10.01 -6.27
CA TYR A 34 -26.61 -8.63 -6.71
C TYR A 34 -26.00 -8.37 -8.09
N ARG A 35 -26.59 -7.43 -8.82
CA ARG A 35 -26.01 -6.92 -10.07
C ARG A 35 -24.94 -5.88 -9.75
N LEU A 36 -23.69 -6.31 -9.76
CA LEU A 36 -22.53 -5.48 -9.43
C LEU A 36 -21.75 -5.12 -10.69
N ILE A 37 -21.16 -3.93 -10.70
CA ILE A 37 -20.21 -3.49 -11.72
C ILE A 37 -18.99 -2.96 -10.98
N SER A 38 -17.84 -3.57 -11.22
CA SER A 38 -16.55 -2.98 -10.89
C SER A 38 -16.03 -2.25 -12.13
N ASN A 39 -15.85 -0.95 -12.02
CA ASN A 39 -15.28 -0.12 -13.10
C ASN A 39 -13.95 0.48 -12.63
N THR A 40 -13.33 1.35 -13.45
CA THR A 40 -12.01 1.93 -13.16
C THR A 40 -11.96 2.85 -11.93
N SER A 41 -13.11 3.28 -11.39
CA SER A 41 -13.19 4.02 -10.12
C SER A 41 -13.25 3.10 -8.90
N CYS A 42 -13.52 1.80 -9.07
CA CYS A 42 -13.54 0.83 -7.98
C CYS A 42 -12.12 0.39 -7.61
N SER A 43 -11.88 0.14 -6.32
CA SER A 43 -10.60 -0.30 -5.79
C SER A 43 -10.77 -1.23 -4.61
N ILE A 44 -9.73 -2.03 -4.35
CA ILE A 44 -9.60 -2.79 -3.11
C ILE A 44 -8.60 -2.07 -2.22
N HIS A 45 -9.03 -1.74 -1.00
CA HIS A 45 -8.15 -1.19 0.02
C HIS A 45 -7.85 -2.26 1.06
N VAL A 46 -6.57 -2.41 1.42
CA VAL A 46 -6.14 -3.30 2.50
C VAL A 46 -5.56 -2.45 3.61
N HIS A 47 -6.14 -2.54 4.80
CA HIS A 47 -5.62 -1.90 6.00
C HIS A 47 -4.87 -2.94 6.83
N VAL A 48 -3.58 -2.70 7.08
CA VAL A 48 -2.73 -3.58 7.89
C VAL A 48 -2.31 -2.84 9.16
N GLY A 49 -2.70 -3.36 10.31
CA GLY A 49 -2.25 -2.92 11.63
C GLY A 49 -1.33 -3.95 12.28
N ASN A 50 -0.67 -3.58 13.39
CA ASN A 50 0.20 -4.48 14.15
C ASN A 50 -0.44 -4.92 15.48
N GLY A 51 -1.71 -5.33 15.41
CA GLY A 51 -2.52 -5.63 16.60
C GLY A 51 -2.53 -4.45 17.58
N THR A 52 -2.42 -4.77 18.88
CA THR A 52 -2.34 -3.77 19.95
C THR A 52 -0.94 -3.20 20.16
N ARG A 53 0.10 -3.76 19.51
CA ARG A 53 1.48 -3.29 19.65
C ARG A 53 1.71 -1.95 18.96
N GLY A 54 0.90 -1.63 17.95
CA GLY A 54 1.13 -0.49 17.09
C GLY A 54 2.44 -0.61 16.31
N PHE A 55 2.87 0.49 15.70
CA PHE A 55 4.09 0.52 14.90
C PHE A 55 5.15 1.37 15.60
N THR A 56 6.40 0.93 15.53
CA THR A 56 7.54 1.74 15.97
C THR A 56 8.08 2.57 14.80
N VAL A 57 8.81 3.64 15.10
CA VAL A 57 9.45 4.45 14.04
C VAL A 57 10.35 3.60 13.13
N PRO A 58 11.25 2.73 13.63
CA PRO A 58 12.08 1.88 12.77
C PRO A 58 11.28 0.95 11.84
N HIS A 59 10.13 0.45 12.31
CA HIS A 59 9.26 -0.41 11.52
C HIS A 59 8.65 0.35 10.34
N ILE A 60 8.02 1.51 10.59
CA ILE A 60 7.43 2.33 9.53
C ILE A 60 8.50 2.88 8.59
N ARG A 61 9.64 3.30 9.13
CA ARG A 61 10.78 3.76 8.30
C ARG A 61 11.23 2.67 7.35
N SER A 62 11.38 1.44 7.84
CA SER A 62 11.79 0.28 7.05
C SER A 62 10.76 -0.06 5.97
N LEU A 63 9.47 -0.10 6.34
CA LEU A 63 8.38 -0.35 5.40
C LEU A 63 8.33 0.73 4.31
N MET A 64 8.40 2.00 4.69
CA MET A 64 8.31 3.09 3.74
C MET A 64 9.55 3.21 2.86
N ALA A 65 10.74 2.89 3.37
CA ALA A 65 11.94 2.78 2.56
C ALA A 65 11.82 1.65 1.52
N LEU A 66 11.29 0.49 1.91
CA LEU A 66 11.03 -0.63 1.01
C LEU A 66 10.06 -0.23 -0.11
N LEU A 67 8.91 0.35 0.26
CA LEU A 67 7.88 0.78 -0.68
C LEU A 67 8.37 1.91 -1.57
N TRP A 68 9.14 2.86 -1.04
CA TRP A 68 9.79 3.90 -1.84
C TRP A 68 10.73 3.30 -2.88
N THR A 69 11.60 2.38 -2.49
CA THR A 69 12.59 1.77 -3.38
C THR A 69 11.94 0.95 -4.49
N PHE A 70 10.86 0.24 -4.19
CA PHE A 70 10.26 -0.70 -5.14
C PHE A 70 8.90 -0.28 -5.69
N GLU A 71 8.42 0.94 -5.45
CA GLU A 71 7.15 1.44 -6.01
C GLU A 71 7.03 1.19 -7.52
N PRO A 72 8.03 1.49 -8.38
CA PRO A 72 7.92 1.22 -9.82
C PRO A 72 7.68 -0.26 -10.16
N GLN A 73 8.31 -1.17 -9.42
CA GLN A 73 8.15 -2.61 -9.58
C GLN A 73 6.79 -3.08 -9.07
N MET A 74 6.36 -2.59 -7.90
CA MET A 74 5.06 -2.90 -7.32
C MET A 74 3.91 -2.43 -8.22
N ASP A 75 4.07 -1.27 -8.86
CA ASP A 75 3.13 -0.74 -9.84
C ASP A 75 2.86 -1.72 -11.00
N THR A 76 3.83 -2.57 -11.38
CA THR A 76 3.64 -3.57 -12.45
C THR A 76 2.62 -4.65 -12.11
N LEU A 77 2.32 -4.85 -10.82
CA LEU A 77 1.28 -5.78 -10.37
C LEU A 77 -0.13 -5.28 -10.70
N HIS A 78 -0.28 -3.99 -10.98
CA HIS A 78 -1.56 -3.34 -11.19
C HIS A 78 -1.80 -3.02 -12.68
N PRO A 79 -3.06 -3.00 -13.14
CA PRO A 79 -3.38 -2.58 -14.50
C PRO A 79 -3.06 -1.09 -14.70
N GLN A 80 -2.82 -0.68 -15.94
CA GLN A 80 -2.38 0.68 -16.29
C GLN A 80 -3.30 1.79 -15.74
N HIS A 81 -4.62 1.56 -15.67
CA HIS A 81 -5.55 2.56 -15.14
C HIS A 81 -5.42 2.82 -13.63
N ARG A 82 -4.69 1.95 -12.91
CA ARG A 82 -4.34 2.11 -11.50
C ARG A 82 -2.94 2.69 -11.30
N VAL A 83 -2.08 2.68 -12.32
CA VAL A 83 -0.71 3.20 -12.25
C VAL A 83 -0.66 4.62 -12.81
N GLY A 84 0.01 5.54 -12.11
CA GLY A 84 0.21 6.93 -12.57
C GLY A 84 -0.60 7.98 -11.80
N PRO A 85 -0.74 9.22 -12.34
CA PRO A 85 -1.37 10.35 -11.63
C PRO A 85 -2.90 10.18 -11.62
N THR A 86 -3.39 9.25 -10.83
CA THR A 86 -4.83 9.10 -10.60
C THR A 86 -5.26 9.99 -9.44
N ARG A 87 -6.54 10.35 -9.40
CA ARG A 87 -7.13 11.12 -8.28
C ARG A 87 -7.12 10.33 -6.96
N TYR A 88 -7.01 9.00 -7.02
CA TYR A 88 -7.33 8.09 -5.91
C TYR A 88 -6.19 7.11 -5.53
N ASN A 89 -5.06 7.16 -6.24
CA ASN A 89 -3.87 6.32 -6.03
C ASN A 89 -2.60 7.12 -6.39
N GLY A 90 -2.21 8.04 -5.52
CA GLY A 90 -1.04 8.90 -5.68
C GLY A 90 0.25 8.13 -5.39
N SER A 91 1.15 8.09 -6.38
CA SER A 91 2.51 7.54 -6.21
C SER A 91 3.29 8.29 -5.12
N LEU A 92 3.95 7.53 -4.27
CA LEU A 92 4.87 7.93 -3.23
C LEU A 92 6.04 8.73 -3.81
N ARG A 93 6.66 8.28 -4.90
CA ARG A 93 7.78 8.98 -5.55
C ARG A 93 7.37 10.26 -6.27
N LYS A 94 6.13 10.34 -6.74
CA LYS A 94 5.69 11.43 -7.62
C LYS A 94 4.86 12.50 -6.93
N HIS A 95 4.05 12.12 -5.96
CA HIS A 95 3.00 12.99 -5.41
C HIS A 95 3.14 13.26 -3.91
N SER A 96 3.94 12.49 -3.17
CA SER A 96 4.24 12.83 -1.78
C SER A 96 4.96 14.18 -1.68
N LYS A 97 4.93 14.83 -0.51
CA LYS A 97 5.71 16.06 -0.25
C LYS A 97 7.19 15.86 -0.56
N LEU A 98 7.75 14.71 -0.20
CA LEU A 98 9.13 14.32 -0.52
C LEU A 98 9.33 14.22 -2.03
N GLY A 99 8.50 13.45 -2.73
CA GLY A 99 8.59 13.27 -4.18
C GLY A 99 8.54 14.59 -4.97
N LEU A 100 7.62 15.48 -4.59
CA LEU A 100 7.50 16.81 -5.18
C LEU A 100 8.73 17.69 -4.90
N LYS A 101 9.26 17.62 -3.66
CA LYS A 101 10.47 18.36 -3.27
C LYS A 101 11.70 17.89 -4.04
N LEU A 102 11.87 16.58 -4.26
CA LEU A 102 12.98 16.04 -5.04
C LEU A 102 12.90 16.50 -6.50
N GLN A 103 11.73 16.40 -7.13
CA GLN A 103 11.51 16.88 -8.51
C GLN A 103 11.84 18.37 -8.66
N ALA A 104 11.35 19.21 -7.74
CA ALA A 104 11.61 20.65 -7.76
C ALA A 104 13.10 21.01 -7.60
N ARG A 105 13.90 20.10 -7.04
CA ARG A 105 15.33 20.29 -6.78
C ARG A 105 16.24 19.51 -7.74
N GLY A 106 15.68 18.77 -8.69
CA GLY A 106 16.46 17.90 -9.59
C GLY A 106 17.17 16.75 -8.86
N MET A 107 16.65 16.31 -7.71
CA MET A 107 17.17 15.20 -6.91
C MET A 107 16.54 13.88 -7.37
N ASN A 108 17.19 12.76 -7.07
CA ASN A 108 16.80 11.42 -7.54
C ASN A 108 16.14 10.57 -6.42
N ALA A 109 15.74 9.34 -6.75
CA ALA A 109 15.06 8.47 -5.79
C ALA A 109 15.98 8.02 -4.63
N ARG A 110 17.30 7.97 -4.84
CA ARG A 110 18.28 7.64 -3.80
C ARG A 110 18.37 8.74 -2.74
N ASP A 111 18.28 10.00 -3.15
CA ASP A 111 18.18 11.14 -2.21
C ASP A 111 16.91 11.02 -1.33
N GLY A 112 15.80 10.57 -1.94
CA GLY A 112 14.56 10.30 -1.21
C GLY A 112 14.69 9.15 -0.22
N LEU A 113 15.33 8.06 -0.62
CA LEU A 113 15.60 6.90 0.25
C LEU A 113 16.45 7.31 1.45
N GLN A 114 17.51 8.08 1.23
CA GLN A 114 18.33 8.63 2.31
C GLN A 114 17.49 9.47 3.28
N ARG A 115 16.66 10.39 2.74
CA ARG A 115 15.82 11.25 3.57
C ARG A 115 14.81 10.47 4.43
N ILE A 116 14.29 9.35 3.93
CA ILE A 116 13.43 8.45 4.73
C ILE A 116 14.23 7.86 5.88
N PHE A 117 15.46 7.39 5.64
CA PHE A 117 16.30 6.82 6.69
C PHE A 117 16.72 7.82 7.78
N GLU A 118 16.72 9.12 7.47
CA GLU A 118 17.05 10.22 8.39
C GLU A 118 15.87 10.66 9.27
N THR A 119 14.65 10.15 9.04
CA THR A 119 13.50 10.49 9.88
C THR A 119 13.65 9.95 11.31
N GLU A 120 13.22 10.69 12.31
CA GLU A 120 13.32 10.28 13.73
C GLU A 120 11.96 9.96 14.36
N GLU A 121 10.87 10.49 13.81
CA GLU A 121 9.51 10.38 14.36
C GLU A 121 8.49 9.86 13.34
N ILE A 122 7.44 9.15 13.80
CA ILE A 122 6.36 8.68 12.91
C ILE A 122 5.67 9.84 12.20
N ASN A 123 5.38 10.93 12.93
CA ASN A 123 4.75 12.12 12.36
C ASN A 123 5.58 12.76 11.24
N GLU A 124 6.91 12.70 11.33
CA GLU A 124 7.80 13.16 10.28
C GLU A 124 7.72 12.29 9.03
N ILE A 125 7.69 10.96 9.20
CA ILE A 125 7.51 10.01 8.09
C ILE A 125 6.16 10.26 7.40
N VAL A 126 5.09 10.37 8.19
CA VAL A 126 3.75 10.66 7.66
C VAL A 126 3.72 11.99 6.93
N ASP A 127 4.33 13.04 7.47
CA ASP A 127 4.37 14.36 6.84
C ASP A 127 5.01 14.32 5.46
N ILE A 128 6.24 13.78 5.35
CA ILE A 128 7.00 13.84 4.10
C ILE A 128 6.43 12.88 3.04
N LEU A 129 5.77 11.80 3.43
CA LEU A 129 5.25 10.77 2.53
C LEU A 129 3.76 10.92 2.19
N SER A 130 3.06 11.88 2.81
CA SER A 130 1.67 12.21 2.47
C SER A 130 1.56 13.25 1.35
N LEU A 131 0.34 13.48 0.86
CA LEU A 131 0.05 14.58 -0.07
C LEU A 131 0.26 15.95 0.60
N PRO A 132 0.60 16.99 -0.17
CA PRO A 132 0.48 18.37 0.29
C PRO A 132 -0.98 18.69 0.64
N SER A 133 -1.19 19.45 1.71
CA SER A 133 -2.53 19.85 2.20
C SER A 133 -3.23 20.92 1.35
N ASN A 134 -2.75 21.19 0.12
CA ASN A 134 -3.37 22.20 -0.74
C ASN A 134 -4.66 21.65 -1.40
N GLN A 135 -5.69 22.49 -1.38
CA GLN A 135 -7.12 22.17 -1.24
C GLN A 135 -7.82 21.48 -2.44
N TRP A 136 -7.08 20.88 -3.37
CA TRP A 136 -7.62 20.33 -4.63
C TRP A 136 -7.54 18.81 -4.76
N ARG A 137 -6.87 18.11 -3.82
CA ARG A 137 -6.89 16.65 -3.72
C ARG A 137 -7.45 16.24 -2.36
N MET A 138 -8.28 15.19 -2.35
CA MET A 138 -8.73 14.59 -1.09
C MET A 138 -7.47 14.09 -0.35
N PRO A 139 -7.29 14.42 0.94
CA PRO A 139 -6.03 14.21 1.66
C PRO A 139 -5.61 12.73 1.81
N HIS A 140 -6.51 11.78 1.58
CA HIS A 140 -6.30 10.34 1.78
C HIS A 140 -6.16 9.54 0.47
N THR A 141 -5.53 10.10 -0.56
CA THR A 141 -5.46 9.44 -1.88
C THR A 141 -4.09 8.95 -2.30
N MET A 142 -3.13 8.85 -1.38
CA MET A 142 -1.86 8.16 -1.65
C MET A 142 -2.11 6.66 -1.86
N GLY A 143 -1.34 6.02 -2.73
CA GLY A 143 -1.43 4.58 -2.90
C GLY A 143 -1.00 3.79 -1.67
N TYR A 144 0.03 4.29 -1.00
CA TYR A 144 0.43 3.89 0.35
C TYR A 144 0.04 5.01 1.30
N ASN A 145 -1.08 4.86 2.01
CA ASN A 145 -1.59 5.87 2.92
C ASN A 145 -1.24 5.49 4.36
N ILE A 146 -0.49 6.39 5.02
CA ILE A 146 -0.04 6.25 6.41
C ILE A 146 -0.59 7.36 7.33
N THR A 147 -1.55 8.17 6.87
CA THR A 147 -2.16 9.25 7.68
C THR A 147 -2.83 8.75 8.96
N ASN A 148 -3.29 7.50 8.93
CA ASN A 148 -3.81 6.74 10.05
C ASN A 148 -2.78 6.49 11.19
N LEU A 149 -1.49 6.66 10.90
CA LEU A 149 -0.41 6.49 11.88
C LEU A 149 -0.10 7.78 12.64
N MET A 150 -0.67 8.93 12.26
CA MET A 150 -0.44 10.19 12.96
C MET A 150 -0.63 10.01 14.47
N GLU A 151 0.40 10.36 15.21
CA GLU A 151 0.40 10.39 16.66
C GLU A 151 -0.09 11.77 17.07
N ASN A 152 -1.30 11.82 17.61
CA ASN A 152 -1.78 13.01 18.30
C ASN A 152 -0.95 13.16 19.58
N GLY A 153 -0.73 14.41 20.03
CA GLY A 153 -0.14 14.67 21.35
C GLY A 153 -0.96 14.06 22.48
N THR A 154 -0.55 14.27 23.74
CA THR A 154 -1.42 13.91 24.88
C THR A 154 -2.81 14.48 24.67
N PRO A 155 -3.88 13.65 24.70
CA PRO A 155 -5.23 14.14 24.56
C PRO A 155 -5.51 15.20 25.63
N ASP A 156 -5.79 16.43 25.20
CA ASP A 156 -6.07 17.54 26.12
C ASP A 156 -7.52 17.49 26.64
N SER A 157 -8.35 16.61 26.06
CA SER A 157 -9.73 16.37 26.47
C SER A 157 -10.12 14.88 26.44
N TYR A 158 -11.23 14.56 27.11
CA TYR A 158 -11.85 13.23 27.06
C TYR A 158 -12.35 12.86 25.65
N GLU A 159 -12.81 13.85 24.89
CA GLU A 159 -13.25 13.67 23.50
C GLU A 159 -12.06 13.34 22.59
N ASP A 160 -10.92 14.02 22.78
CA ASP A 160 -9.67 13.71 22.08
C ASP A 160 -9.13 12.32 22.46
N PHE A 161 -9.35 11.87 23.71
CA PHE A 161 -8.97 10.54 24.16
C PHE A 161 -9.78 9.46 23.43
N ILE A 162 -11.10 9.64 23.35
CA ILE A 162 -11.98 8.74 22.61
C ILE A 162 -11.61 8.75 21.12
N GLU A 163 -11.36 9.91 20.51
CA GLU A 163 -10.94 9.98 19.11
C GLU A 163 -9.60 9.25 18.88
N ALA A 164 -8.60 9.46 19.73
CA ALA A 164 -7.32 8.78 19.68
C ALA A 164 -7.46 7.26 19.84
N GLU A 165 -8.31 6.78 20.75
CA GLU A 165 -8.62 5.36 20.96
C GLU A 165 -9.32 4.74 19.74
N HIS A 166 -10.08 5.52 18.99
CA HIS A 166 -10.77 5.08 17.77
C HIS A 166 -9.94 5.30 16.48
N THR A 167 -8.78 5.95 16.54
CA THR A 167 -7.91 6.10 15.36
C THR A 167 -7.35 4.75 14.94
N LYS A 168 -7.63 4.36 13.70
CA LYS A 168 -7.09 3.13 13.10
C LYS A 168 -5.57 3.28 13.00
N LYS A 169 -4.78 2.53 13.76
CA LYS A 169 -3.31 2.49 13.59
C LYS A 169 -2.92 1.50 12.50
N THR A 170 -3.18 1.88 11.25
CA THR A 170 -2.99 1.00 10.08
C THR A 170 -2.26 1.69 8.93
N VAL A 171 -1.45 0.92 8.21
CA VAL A 171 -1.00 1.27 6.86
C VAL A 171 -2.09 0.84 5.88
N GLU A 172 -2.48 1.72 4.97
CA GLU A 172 -3.51 1.46 3.98
C GLU A 172 -2.93 1.36 2.57
N PHE A 173 -3.19 0.25 1.89
CA PHE A 173 -2.76 -0.04 0.52
C PHE A 173 -3.94 0.13 -0.44
N ARG A 174 -3.82 1.04 -1.43
CA ARG A 174 -4.94 1.51 -2.26
C ARG A 174 -4.76 1.29 -3.77
N HIS A 175 -3.71 0.58 -4.18
CA HIS A 175 -3.35 0.42 -5.60
C HIS A 175 -4.27 -0.52 -6.37
N HIS A 176 -4.74 -1.59 -5.74
CA HIS A 176 -5.40 -2.70 -6.42
C HIS A 176 -6.75 -2.29 -7.05
N GLU A 177 -6.98 -2.76 -8.29
CA GLU A 177 -8.25 -2.55 -8.99
C GLU A 177 -9.41 -3.24 -8.24
N GLY A 178 -10.62 -2.69 -8.37
CA GLY A 178 -11.80 -3.35 -7.85
C GLY A 178 -12.04 -4.67 -8.58
N THR A 179 -12.15 -5.78 -7.86
CA THR A 179 -12.49 -7.09 -8.42
C THR A 179 -13.21 -7.95 -7.39
N PHE A 180 -13.99 -8.91 -7.86
CA PHE A 180 -14.57 -9.99 -7.06
C PHE A 180 -13.85 -11.32 -7.28
N ASP A 181 -12.73 -11.34 -8.00
CA ASP A 181 -11.84 -12.51 -8.09
C ASP A 181 -11.21 -12.77 -6.72
N ALA A 182 -11.75 -13.77 -6.03
CA ALA A 182 -11.36 -14.13 -4.68
C ALA A 182 -9.87 -14.52 -4.57
N GLN A 183 -9.27 -15.11 -5.62
CA GLN A 183 -7.85 -15.42 -5.63
C GLN A 183 -7.02 -14.13 -5.72
N ALA A 184 -7.39 -13.21 -6.62
CA ALA A 184 -6.72 -11.92 -6.74
C ALA A 184 -6.77 -11.11 -5.45
N VAL A 185 -7.95 -11.04 -4.80
CA VAL A 185 -8.13 -10.32 -3.54
C VAL A 185 -7.27 -10.93 -2.43
N THR A 186 -7.31 -12.25 -2.25
CA THR A 186 -6.56 -12.90 -1.16
C THR A 186 -5.05 -12.88 -1.36
N GLN A 187 -4.57 -12.96 -2.61
CA GLN A 187 -3.15 -12.77 -2.93
C GLN A 187 -2.69 -11.34 -2.62
N TRP A 188 -3.52 -10.34 -2.94
CA TRP A 188 -3.21 -8.95 -2.60
C TRP A 188 -3.17 -8.69 -1.10
N ILE A 189 -4.13 -9.23 -0.33
CA ILE A 189 -4.14 -9.14 1.13
C ILE A 189 -2.86 -9.77 1.71
N GLY A 190 -2.52 -10.99 1.27
CA GLY A 190 -1.32 -11.69 1.72
C GLY A 190 -0.05 -10.90 1.46
N LEU A 191 0.07 -10.32 0.26
CA LEU A 191 1.20 -9.46 -0.10
C LEU A 191 1.31 -8.22 0.80
N CYS A 192 0.21 -7.50 1.03
CA CYS A 192 0.19 -6.33 1.90
C CYS A 192 0.65 -6.66 3.33
N VAL A 193 0.10 -7.73 3.91
CA VAL A 193 0.47 -8.18 5.26
C VAL A 193 1.95 -8.56 5.31
N ARG A 194 2.42 -9.32 4.33
CA ARG A 194 3.79 -9.81 4.33
C ARG A 194 4.83 -8.71 4.16
N LEU A 195 4.56 -7.67 3.39
CA LEU A 195 5.44 -6.50 3.29
C LEU A 195 5.61 -5.81 4.65
N VAL A 196 4.51 -5.70 5.41
CA VAL A 196 4.52 -5.11 6.76
C VAL A 196 5.32 -5.99 7.74
N GLU A 197 5.10 -7.31 7.72
CA GLU A 197 5.86 -8.25 8.56
C GLU A 197 7.35 -8.27 8.21
N PHE A 198 7.69 -8.31 6.91
CA PHE A 198 9.08 -8.32 6.46
C PHE A 198 9.85 -7.09 6.94
N ALA A 199 9.20 -5.92 6.91
CA ALA A 199 9.78 -4.67 7.42
C ALA A 199 10.00 -4.67 8.94
N GLU A 200 9.28 -5.50 9.70
CA GLU A 200 9.52 -5.72 11.13
C GLU A 200 10.68 -6.70 11.37
N GLU A 201 10.75 -7.76 10.57
CA GLU A 201 11.71 -8.86 10.72
C GLU A 201 13.14 -8.48 10.29
N ILE A 202 13.28 -7.71 9.21
CA ILE A 202 14.58 -7.42 8.62
C ILE A 202 15.35 -6.41 9.48
N ARG A 203 16.64 -6.67 9.69
CA ARG A 203 17.50 -5.70 10.37
C ARG A 203 17.63 -4.41 9.54
N PRO A 204 17.51 -3.21 10.14
CA PRO A 204 17.56 -1.95 9.40
C PRO A 204 18.83 -1.72 8.57
N ASP A 205 20.00 -2.16 9.06
CA ASP A 205 21.28 -2.05 8.34
C ASP A 205 21.30 -2.92 7.08
N ARG A 206 20.84 -4.17 7.19
CA ARG A 206 20.75 -5.11 6.07
C ARG A 206 19.72 -4.65 5.04
N LEU A 207 18.57 -4.14 5.50
CA LEU A 207 17.56 -3.56 4.63
C LEU A 207 18.16 -2.38 3.86
N ARG A 208 18.78 -1.42 4.56
CA ARG A 208 19.36 -0.24 3.92
C ARG A 208 20.33 -0.59 2.81
N THR A 209 21.30 -1.47 3.07
CA THR A 209 22.25 -1.92 2.05
C THR A 209 21.53 -2.52 0.84
N TRP A 210 20.57 -3.41 1.07
CA TRP A 210 19.82 -4.04 -0.01
C TRP A 210 19.02 -3.01 -0.83
N LEU A 211 18.36 -2.05 -0.19
CA LEU A 211 17.60 -1.02 -0.89
C LEU A 211 18.53 -0.09 -1.70
N GLU A 212 19.69 0.28 -1.17
CA GLU A 212 20.68 1.10 -1.87
C GLU A 212 21.27 0.39 -3.10
N GLU A 213 21.45 -0.93 -3.03
CA GLU A 213 21.92 -1.74 -4.16
C GLU A 213 20.89 -1.86 -5.29
N HIS A 214 19.58 -1.86 -4.96
CA HIS A 214 18.53 -2.20 -5.92
C HIS A 214 17.66 -1.01 -6.36
N ILE A 215 17.80 0.18 -5.76
CA ILE A 215 17.05 1.36 -6.18
C ILE A 215 17.42 1.78 -7.60
N ASP A 216 16.38 1.98 -8.44
CA ASP A 216 16.50 2.34 -9.86
C ASP A 216 17.33 1.35 -10.70
N THR A 217 17.28 0.06 -10.33
CA THR A 217 17.86 -1.07 -11.10
C THR A 217 16.78 -1.86 -11.86
N ASP A 218 17.20 -2.90 -12.59
CA ASP A 218 16.33 -3.85 -13.28
C ASP A 218 15.76 -4.96 -12.36
N TYR A 219 16.00 -4.87 -11.05
CA TYR A 219 15.42 -5.79 -10.07
C TYR A 219 13.89 -5.79 -10.18
N ASN A 220 13.31 -6.94 -10.52
CA ASN A 220 11.91 -7.04 -10.89
C ASN A 220 11.01 -7.45 -9.72
N VAL A 221 9.70 -7.33 -9.91
CA VAL A 221 8.72 -7.60 -8.84
C VAL A 221 8.71 -9.05 -8.37
N ILE A 222 9.01 -10.02 -9.23
CA ILE A 222 9.08 -11.44 -8.84
C ILE A 222 10.25 -11.66 -7.90
N GLN A 223 11.42 -11.08 -8.21
CA GLN A 223 12.60 -11.15 -7.33
C GLN A 223 12.33 -10.49 -5.96
N ILE A 224 11.57 -9.38 -5.93
CA ILE A 224 11.15 -8.73 -4.67
C ILE A 224 10.24 -9.66 -3.86
N LEU A 225 9.28 -10.32 -4.51
CA LEU A 225 8.39 -11.28 -3.83
C LEU A 225 9.18 -12.45 -3.26
N GLU A 226 10.14 -12.99 -4.00
CA GLU A 226 11.04 -14.04 -3.49
C GLU A 226 11.89 -13.56 -2.31
N ALA A 227 12.53 -12.39 -2.41
CA ALA A 227 13.36 -11.81 -1.37
C ALA A 227 12.57 -11.50 -0.08
N THR A 228 11.30 -11.13 -0.23
CA THR A 228 10.39 -10.91 0.90
C THR A 228 9.72 -12.20 1.40
N LYS A 229 10.17 -13.38 0.94
CA LYS A 229 9.71 -14.72 1.31
C LYS A 229 8.26 -15.02 0.91
N GLN A 230 7.88 -14.68 -0.31
CA GLN A 230 6.53 -14.84 -0.87
C GLN A 230 6.48 -15.72 -2.12
N PRO A 231 6.95 -16.97 -2.07
CA PRO A 231 7.04 -17.82 -3.27
C PRO A 231 5.67 -18.07 -3.93
N GLN A 232 4.59 -18.19 -3.14
CA GLN A 232 3.24 -18.39 -3.69
C GLN A 232 2.69 -17.13 -4.38
N ALA A 233 3.01 -15.94 -3.86
CA ALA A 233 2.62 -14.69 -4.52
C ALA A 233 3.46 -14.49 -5.78
N ALA A 234 4.76 -14.83 -5.74
CA ALA A 234 5.66 -14.79 -6.89
C ALA A 234 5.11 -15.64 -8.05
N GLU A 235 4.79 -16.91 -7.80
CA GLU A 235 4.21 -17.81 -8.81
C GLU A 235 2.88 -17.25 -9.39
N TYR A 236 2.00 -16.76 -8.50
CA TYR A 236 0.73 -16.17 -8.93
C TYR A 236 0.92 -14.94 -9.83
N TYR A 237 1.76 -13.99 -9.42
CA TYR A 237 1.95 -12.75 -10.16
C TYR A 237 2.78 -12.95 -11.42
N GLU A 238 3.72 -13.90 -11.45
CA GLU A 238 4.45 -14.27 -12.66
C GLU A 238 3.47 -14.72 -13.75
N LYS A 239 2.54 -15.61 -13.40
CA LYS A 239 1.47 -16.03 -14.31
C LYS A 239 0.61 -14.86 -14.78
N LYS A 240 0.21 -13.95 -13.87
CA LYS A 240 -0.62 -12.78 -14.22
C LYS A 240 0.10 -11.79 -15.13
N LEU A 241 1.41 -11.59 -14.94
CA LEU A 241 2.21 -10.74 -15.81
C LEU A 241 2.33 -11.36 -17.21
N ALA A 242 2.58 -12.67 -17.32
CA ALA A 242 2.60 -13.38 -18.59
C ALA A 242 1.24 -13.30 -19.33
N GLU A 243 0.12 -13.50 -18.61
CA GLU A 243 -1.23 -13.36 -19.16
C GLU A 243 -1.53 -11.93 -19.67
N ARG A 244 -0.95 -10.89 -19.05
CA ARG A 244 -1.11 -9.50 -19.50
C ARG A 244 -0.23 -9.21 -20.71
N ALA A 245 1.01 -9.69 -20.72
CA ALA A 245 1.93 -9.54 -21.84
C ALA A 245 1.36 -10.17 -23.13
N ALA A 246 0.82 -11.39 -23.03
CA ALA A 246 0.19 -12.07 -24.17
C ALA A 246 -1.06 -11.36 -24.71
N ARG A 247 -1.79 -10.61 -23.87
CA ARG A 247 -2.94 -9.81 -24.29
C ARG A 247 -2.55 -8.46 -24.90
N GLY A 248 -1.39 -7.92 -24.51
CA GLY A 248 -0.86 -6.66 -25.04
C GLY A 248 -0.19 -6.77 -26.41
N THR A 249 -0.02 -7.98 -26.94
CA THR A 249 0.55 -8.24 -28.29
C THR A 249 -0.50 -8.35 -29.40
N ASP A 250 -1.79 -8.20 -29.08
CA ASP A 250 -2.92 -8.29 -30.02
C ASP A 250 -3.51 -6.91 -30.43
N THR A 251 -2.74 -5.82 -30.28
CA THR A 251 -3.12 -4.47 -30.77
C THR A 251 -2.19 -3.97 -31.86
#